data_AF-A0A8J6R7V1-F1
#
_entry.id   AF-A0A8J6R7V1-F1
#
_cell.length_a   1.000
_cell.length_b   1.000
_cell.length_c   1.000
_cell.angle_alpha   90.00
_cell.angle_beta   90.00
_cell.angle_gamma   90.00
#
_symmetry.space_group_name_H-M   'P 1'
#
loop_
_entity.id
_entity.type
_entity.pdbx_description
1 polymer ?
#
loop_
_entity_poly.entity_id
_entity_poly.type
_entity_poly.pdbx_seq_one_letter_code
_entity_poly.pdbx_strand_id
1 'polypeptide(L)'
;MKLSYRSSYNKLITKMEAMQQRVPRQGIRWAMDNAKAVDQSCRDHLETQGRGGTPPPLSSMTRQIYAKDGEPDGSGIVDHLTLEFRKRGDKFYATLGIPNGKPAMIAKVQDRGTTVRVTEKMRGFLSARYGIHLRQETTHINIPGRHFWERSLRRGRSKAMRELKRFFREVTR
;
A
#
# COMPACT_ATOMS: atom_id res chain seq x y z
N MET A 1 2.48 8.91 -66.70
CA MET A 1 2.04 8.28 -65.44
C MET A 1 2.05 9.33 -64.35
N LYS A 2 0.94 9.59 -63.66
CA LYS A 2 0.87 10.56 -62.55
C LYS A 2 0.78 9.80 -61.22
N LEU A 3 1.74 10.02 -60.34
CA LEU A 3 1.69 9.59 -58.95
C LEU A 3 1.19 10.76 -58.09
N SER A 4 0.25 10.50 -57.20
CA SER A 4 -0.20 11.48 -56.21
C SER A 4 -0.05 10.90 -54.81
N TYR A 5 0.42 11.72 -53.88
CA TYR A 5 0.61 11.36 -52.48
C TYR A 5 -0.28 12.27 -51.62
N ARG A 6 -1.14 11.67 -50.79
CA ARG A 6 -1.95 12.40 -49.81
C ARG A 6 -1.29 12.27 -48.44
N SER A 7 -0.82 13.39 -47.91
CA SER A 7 -0.26 13.46 -46.56
C SER A 7 -1.34 13.23 -45.51
N SER A 8 -1.08 12.33 -44.56
CA SER A 8 -1.91 12.11 -43.37
C SER A 8 -1.55 13.07 -42.22
N TYR A 9 -0.59 13.98 -42.43
CA TYR A 9 -0.03 14.86 -41.40
C TYR A 9 -1.09 15.73 -40.71
N ASN A 10 -2.00 16.35 -41.46
CA ASN A 10 -3.06 17.18 -40.88
C ASN A 10 -4.01 16.37 -39.99
N LYS A 11 -4.29 15.10 -40.34
CA LYS A 11 -5.09 14.21 -39.48
C LYS A 11 -4.36 13.88 -38.17
N LEU A 12 -3.04 13.75 -38.21
CA LEU A 12 -2.21 13.54 -37.02
C LEU A 12 -2.24 14.76 -36.10
N ILE A 13 -2.05 15.97 -36.64
CA ILE A 13 -2.08 17.24 -35.89
C ILE A 13 -3.43 17.38 -35.16
N THR A 14 -4.55 17.21 -35.84
CA THR A 14 -5.88 17.30 -35.22
C THR A 14 -6.10 16.24 -34.13
N LYS A 15 -5.59 15.02 -34.31
CA LYS A 15 -5.62 13.99 -33.25
C LYS A 15 -4.76 14.39 -32.04
N MET A 16 -3.59 15.01 -32.26
CA MET A 16 -2.72 15.48 -31.17
C MET A 16 -3.32 16.64 -30.38
N GLU A 17 -3.96 17.61 -31.05
CA GLU A 17 -4.66 18.72 -30.39
C GLU A 17 -5.84 18.22 -29.54
N ALA A 18 -6.64 17.29 -30.09
CA ALA A 18 -7.73 16.64 -29.35
C ALA A 18 -7.21 15.84 -28.13
N MET A 19 -6.06 15.19 -28.25
CA MET A 19 -5.38 14.57 -27.10
C MET A 19 -4.98 15.61 -26.05
N GLN A 20 -4.33 16.70 -26.46
CA GLN A 20 -3.82 17.73 -25.56
C GLN A 20 -4.94 18.37 -24.70
N GLN A 21 -6.15 18.50 -25.24
CA GLN A 21 -7.30 18.99 -24.49
C GLN A 21 -7.90 17.96 -23.50
N ARG A 22 -7.81 16.66 -23.81
CA ARG A 22 -8.41 15.57 -22.99
C ARG A 22 -7.49 15.06 -21.90
N VAL A 23 -6.18 15.02 -22.17
CA VAL A 23 -5.13 14.47 -21.29
C VAL A 23 -5.11 15.11 -19.90
N PRO A 24 -5.24 16.44 -19.71
CA PRO A 24 -5.18 17.03 -18.37
C PRO A 24 -6.31 16.59 -17.44
N ARG A 25 -7.56 16.57 -17.96
CA ARG A 25 -8.74 16.14 -17.19
C ARG A 25 -8.70 14.64 -16.89
N GLN A 26 -8.27 13.84 -17.85
CA GLN A 26 -8.15 12.40 -17.68
C GLN A 26 -6.94 12.02 -16.81
N GLY A 27 -5.86 12.80 -16.84
CA GLY A 27 -4.64 12.58 -16.06
C GLY A 27 -4.86 12.74 -14.56
N ILE A 28 -5.64 13.75 -14.13
CA ILE A 28 -5.98 13.93 -12.71
C ILE A 28 -6.83 12.76 -12.22
N ARG A 29 -7.88 12.40 -12.97
CA ARG A 29 -8.74 11.27 -12.63
C ARG A 29 -7.97 9.96 -12.58
N TRP A 30 -7.12 9.71 -13.59
CA TRP A 30 -6.24 8.55 -13.63
C TRP A 30 -5.30 8.50 -12.43
N ALA A 31 -4.70 9.62 -12.03
CA ALA A 31 -3.82 9.67 -10.87
C ALA A 31 -4.58 9.37 -9.56
N MET A 32 -5.79 9.92 -9.41
CA MET A 32 -6.67 9.64 -8.26
C MET A 32 -7.09 8.15 -8.21
N ASP A 33 -7.50 7.59 -9.34
CA ASP A 33 -7.94 6.19 -9.43
C ASP A 33 -6.78 5.23 -9.13
N ASN A 34 -5.57 5.54 -9.58
CA ASN A 34 -4.37 4.77 -9.25
C ASN A 34 -3.98 4.89 -7.79
N ALA A 35 -4.07 6.08 -7.20
CA ALA A 35 -3.81 6.29 -5.78
C ALA A 35 -4.79 5.50 -4.90
N LYS A 36 -6.09 5.54 -5.22
CA LYS A 36 -7.11 4.73 -4.55
C LYS A 36 -6.87 3.24 -4.71
N ALA A 37 -6.40 2.80 -5.89
CA ALA A 37 -6.06 1.39 -6.10
C ALA A 37 -4.85 0.93 -5.26
N VAL A 38 -3.86 1.81 -5.04
CA VAL A 38 -2.74 1.53 -4.15
C VAL A 38 -3.21 1.49 -2.69
N ASP A 39 -4.05 2.42 -2.26
CA ASP A 39 -4.67 2.42 -0.92
C ASP A 39 -5.45 1.13 -0.68
N GLN A 40 -6.37 0.77 -1.58
CA GLN A 40 -7.15 -0.46 -1.45
C GLN A 40 -6.24 -1.70 -1.41
N SER A 41 -5.23 -1.78 -2.28
CA SER A 41 -4.29 -2.90 -2.25
C SER A 41 -3.52 -2.99 -0.93
N CYS A 42 -3.25 -1.85 -0.28
CA CYS A 42 -2.58 -1.79 1.01
C CYS A 42 -3.50 -2.30 2.11
N ARG A 43 -4.76 -1.83 2.13
CA ARG A 43 -5.81 -2.27 3.06
C ARG A 43 -6.05 -3.78 2.94
N ASP A 44 -6.28 -4.27 1.73
CA ASP A 44 -6.49 -5.71 1.46
C ASP A 44 -5.32 -6.56 1.96
N HIS A 45 -4.07 -6.12 1.72
CA HIS A 45 -2.89 -6.88 2.16
C HIS A 45 -2.76 -6.89 3.68
N LEU A 46 -3.06 -5.77 4.34
CA LEU A 46 -3.02 -5.68 5.80
C LEU A 46 -4.12 -6.52 6.47
N GLU A 47 -5.35 -6.48 5.93
CA GLU A 47 -6.49 -7.27 6.42
C GLU A 47 -6.23 -8.77 6.27
N THR A 48 -5.71 -9.20 5.12
CA THR A 48 -5.36 -10.60 4.86
C THR A 48 -4.02 -11.02 5.46
N GLN A 49 -3.33 -10.10 6.16
CA GLN A 49 -1.95 -10.26 6.66
C GLN A 49 -0.97 -10.79 5.59
N GLY A 50 -1.21 -10.48 4.32
CA GLY A 50 -0.43 -10.94 3.18
C GLY A 50 -0.58 -12.43 2.85
N ARG A 51 -1.47 -13.16 3.53
CA ARG A 51 -1.62 -14.63 3.42
C ARG A 51 -2.65 -15.10 2.40
N GLY A 52 -3.42 -14.21 1.78
CA GLY A 52 -4.39 -14.56 0.74
C GLY A 52 -5.50 -15.49 1.25
N GLY A 53 -6.48 -14.91 1.93
CA GLY A 53 -7.61 -15.65 2.54
C GLY A 53 -8.06 -15.00 3.84
N THR A 54 -8.99 -15.66 4.54
CA THR A 54 -9.44 -15.25 5.87
C THR A 54 -8.22 -15.25 6.82
N PRO A 55 -8.00 -14.18 7.60
CA PRO A 55 -6.90 -14.17 8.57
C PRO A 55 -7.01 -15.40 9.48
N PRO A 56 -5.88 -16.05 9.83
CA PRO A 56 -5.92 -17.22 10.68
C PRO A 56 -6.61 -16.86 12.00
N PRO A 57 -7.42 -17.77 12.57
CA PRO A 57 -8.08 -17.50 13.83
C PRO A 57 -7.02 -17.14 14.86
N LEU A 58 -7.28 -16.08 15.63
CA LEU A 58 -6.39 -15.68 16.72
C LEU A 58 -6.16 -16.87 17.65
N SER A 59 -4.90 -17.09 18.03
CA SER A 59 -4.55 -18.10 19.03
C SER A 59 -5.30 -17.81 20.34
N SER A 60 -5.54 -18.86 21.14
CA SER A 60 -6.17 -18.72 22.46
C SER A 60 -5.44 -17.69 23.32
N MET A 61 -4.11 -17.69 23.29
CA MET A 61 -3.26 -16.71 23.98
C MET A 61 -3.51 -15.29 23.49
N THR A 62 -3.57 -15.07 22.17
CA THR A 62 -3.84 -13.73 21.61
C THR A 62 -5.21 -13.20 22.03
N ARG A 63 -6.23 -14.07 22.06
CA ARG A 63 -7.57 -13.69 22.56
C ARG A 63 -7.54 -13.32 24.04
N GLN A 64 -6.77 -14.04 24.85
CA GLN A 64 -6.62 -13.71 26.28
C GLN A 64 -5.90 -12.38 26.50
N ILE A 65 -4.89 -12.07 25.69
CA ILE A 65 -4.21 -10.77 25.72
C ILE A 65 -5.22 -9.65 25.40
N TYR A 66 -6.00 -9.79 24.32
CA TYR A 66 -6.99 -8.79 23.93
C TYR A 66 -8.13 -8.66 24.94
N ALA A 67 -8.53 -9.75 25.59
CA ALA A 67 -9.52 -9.70 26.67
C ALA A 67 -9.04 -8.90 27.89
N LYS A 68 -7.72 -8.85 28.15
CA LYS A 68 -7.13 -8.12 29.28
C LYS A 68 -6.80 -6.66 28.97
N ASP A 69 -6.18 -6.42 27.82
CA ASP A 69 -5.65 -5.11 27.47
C ASP A 69 -6.58 -4.32 26.52
N GLY A 70 -7.74 -4.90 26.18
CA GLY A 70 -8.56 -4.46 25.05
C GLY A 70 -7.96 -4.93 23.73
N GLU A 71 -8.70 -4.76 22.63
CA GLU A 71 -8.01 -4.71 21.35
C GLU A 71 -6.96 -3.59 21.46
N PRO A 72 -5.69 -3.85 21.11
CA PRO A 72 -4.67 -2.81 21.17
C PRO A 72 -5.22 -1.57 20.47
N ASP A 73 -5.05 -0.40 21.07
CA ASP A 73 -5.50 0.91 20.60
C ASP A 73 -5.22 1.21 19.11
N GLY A 74 -4.37 0.41 18.47
CA GLY A 74 -4.33 0.18 17.03
C GLY A 74 -5.35 -0.84 16.56
N SER A 75 -6.61 -0.40 16.45
CA SER A 75 -7.45 -0.77 15.31
C SER A 75 -6.50 -0.84 14.10
N GLY A 76 -6.38 -2.00 13.45
CA GLY A 76 -5.15 -2.40 12.75
C GLY A 76 -4.58 -1.30 11.85
N ILE A 77 -3.26 -1.29 11.59
CA ILE A 77 -2.55 -0.25 10.78
C ILE A 77 -3.37 0.38 9.62
N VAL A 78 -4.20 -0.44 8.97
CA VAL A 78 -5.30 -0.08 8.07
C VAL A 78 -6.06 1.20 8.46
N ASP A 79 -6.48 1.35 9.71
CA ASP A 79 -7.31 2.46 10.19
C ASP A 79 -6.52 3.76 10.32
N HIS A 80 -5.19 3.66 10.36
CA HIS A 80 -4.28 4.80 10.36
C HIS A 80 -3.73 5.16 8.97
N LEU A 81 -4.15 4.45 7.91
CA LEU A 81 -3.77 4.81 6.55
C LEU A 81 -4.47 6.10 6.13
N THR A 82 -3.66 7.09 5.75
CA THR A 82 -4.12 8.36 5.20
C THR A 82 -3.71 8.47 3.73
N LEU A 83 -4.65 8.92 2.90
CA LEU A 83 -4.40 9.24 1.50
C LEU A 83 -4.58 10.75 1.28
N GLU A 84 -3.48 11.45 1.03
CA GLU A 84 -3.47 12.89 0.79
C GLU A 84 -3.21 13.21 -0.68
N PHE A 85 -3.94 14.17 -1.22
CA PHE A 85 -3.75 14.67 -2.58
C PHE A 85 -3.19 16.09 -2.54
N ARG A 86 -2.11 16.33 -3.28
CA ARG A 86 -1.47 17.65 -3.39
C ARG A 86 -1.20 17.99 -4.85
N LYS A 87 -1.48 19.23 -5.24
CA LYS A 87 -1.10 19.77 -6.55
C LYS A 87 0.05 20.76 -6.37
N ARG A 88 1.12 20.62 -7.14
CA ARG A 88 2.25 21.56 -7.16
C ARG A 88 2.58 21.89 -8.61
N GLY A 89 2.20 23.10 -9.05
CA GLY A 89 2.21 23.48 -10.47
C GLY A 89 1.31 22.54 -11.28
N ASP A 90 1.83 22.00 -12.38
CA ASP A 90 1.12 21.05 -13.24
C ASP A 90 1.21 19.59 -12.78
N LYS A 91 1.85 19.33 -11.64
CA LYS A 91 2.03 17.99 -11.10
C LYS A 91 1.00 17.67 -10.03
N PHE A 92 0.49 16.46 -10.09
CA PHE A 92 -0.38 15.87 -9.09
C PHE A 92 0.39 14.83 -8.28
N TYR A 93 0.26 14.92 -6.96
CA TYR A 93 0.89 14.02 -6.00
C TYR A 93 -0.22 13.38 -5.16
N ALA A 94 -0.14 12.06 -5.00
CA ALA A 94 -0.93 11.32 -4.03
C ALA A 94 0.03 10.65 -3.07
N THR A 95 -0.13 10.93 -1.78
CA THR A 95 0.68 10.37 -0.70
C THR A 95 -0.19 9.44 0.12
N LEU A 96 0.11 8.14 0.06
CA LEU A 96 -0.42 7.17 1.00
C LEU A 96 0.59 7.00 2.14
N GLY A 97 0.14 7.17 3.38
CA GLY A 97 1.03 7.12 4.54
C GLY A 97 0.30 6.80 5.83
N ILE A 98 1.06 6.84 6.92
CA ILE A 98 0.56 6.71 8.29
C ILE A 98 1.12 7.89 9.07
N PRO A 99 0.29 8.62 9.85
CA PRO A 99 0.75 9.74 10.65
C PRO A 99 1.87 9.36 11.62
N ASN A 100 2.76 10.30 11.91
CA ASN A 100 3.84 10.11 12.88
C ASN A 100 3.29 9.72 14.27
N GLY A 101 4.02 8.86 14.98
CA GLY A 101 3.64 8.40 16.31
C GLY A 101 3.77 6.88 16.44
N LYS A 102 3.08 6.31 17.45
CA LYS A 102 3.07 4.87 17.70
C LYS A 102 2.61 4.04 16.47
N PRO A 103 1.57 4.44 15.71
CA PRO A 103 1.15 3.67 14.52
C PRO A 103 2.24 3.58 13.45
N ALA A 104 2.99 4.66 13.21
CA ALA A 104 4.10 4.66 12.25
C ALA A 104 5.24 3.71 12.67
N MET A 105 5.56 3.65 13.98
CA MET A 105 6.55 2.70 14.50
C MET A 105 6.11 1.25 14.29
N ILE A 106 4.85 0.94 14.64
CA ILE A 106 4.28 -0.41 14.47
C ILE A 106 4.28 -0.78 12.98
N ALA A 107 3.88 0.14 12.10
CA ALA A 107 3.88 -0.08 10.67
C ALA A 107 5.28 -0.35 10.09
N LYS A 108 6.31 0.34 10.59
CA LYS A 108 7.70 0.08 10.18
C LYS A 108 8.13 -1.34 10.56
N VAL A 109 7.84 -1.76 11.79
CA VAL A 109 8.14 -3.12 12.27
C VAL A 109 7.36 -4.16 11.47
N GLN A 110 6.08 -3.94 11.19
CA GLN A 110 5.28 -4.88 10.41
C GLN A 110 5.69 -4.94 8.93
N ASP A 111 6.08 -3.83 8.32
CA ASP A 111 6.49 -3.80 6.90
C ASP A 111 7.84 -4.49 6.71
N ARG A 112 8.84 -4.13 7.54
CA ARG A 112 10.23 -4.55 7.36
C ARG A 112 10.67 -5.73 8.23
N GLY A 113 9.87 -6.08 9.22
CA GLY A 113 10.29 -7.00 10.26
C GLY A 113 11.28 -6.36 11.21
N THR A 114 11.61 -7.09 12.27
CA THR A 114 12.68 -6.72 13.20
C THR A 114 13.10 -7.93 14.03
N THR A 115 14.30 -7.88 14.57
CA THR A 115 14.78 -8.85 15.56
C THR A 115 14.95 -8.13 16.89
N VAL A 116 14.23 -8.59 17.90
CA VAL A 116 14.26 -8.01 19.25
C VAL A 116 15.07 -8.92 20.16
N ARG A 117 16.15 -8.41 20.75
CA ARG A 117 16.89 -9.13 21.79
C ARG A 117 16.00 -9.30 23.02
N VAL A 118 15.91 -10.53 23.52
CA VAL A 118 15.19 -10.84 24.74
C VAL A 118 15.98 -10.32 25.93
N THR A 119 15.32 -9.54 26.78
CA THR A 119 15.86 -9.05 28.04
C THR A 119 15.15 -9.74 29.20
N GLU A 120 15.81 -9.82 30.36
CA GLU A 120 15.20 -10.36 31.58
C GLU A 120 13.96 -9.57 32.00
N LYS A 121 13.98 -8.24 31.83
CA LYS A 121 12.80 -7.39 32.05
C LYS A 121 11.62 -7.80 31.15
N MET A 122 11.89 -8.09 29.88
CA MET A 122 10.86 -8.54 28.95
C MET A 122 10.34 -9.95 29.32
N ARG A 123 11.21 -10.88 29.74
CA ARG A 123 10.80 -12.19 30.25
C ARG A 123 9.89 -12.06 31.46
N GLY A 124 10.30 -11.27 32.46
CA GLY A 124 9.52 -11.02 33.66
C GLY A 124 8.16 -10.40 33.34
N PHE A 125 8.14 -9.41 32.44
CA PHE A 125 6.90 -8.78 32.00
C PHE A 125 5.95 -9.76 31.28
N LEU A 126 6.44 -10.51 30.30
CA LEU A 126 5.63 -11.49 29.55
C LEU A 126 5.08 -12.59 30.46
N SER A 127 5.90 -13.07 31.40
CA SER A 127 5.50 -14.04 32.42
C SER A 127 4.42 -13.48 33.35
N ALA A 128 4.66 -12.30 33.95
CA ALA A 128 3.76 -11.74 34.96
C ALA A 128 2.43 -11.24 34.35
N ARG A 129 2.47 -10.58 33.19
CA ARG A 129 1.28 -9.97 32.58
C ARG A 129 0.44 -10.98 31.80
N TYR A 130 1.10 -11.86 31.05
CA TYR A 130 0.44 -12.73 30.07
C TYR A 130 0.61 -14.23 30.34
N GLY A 131 1.39 -14.64 31.36
CA GLY A 131 1.69 -16.06 31.59
C GLY A 131 2.56 -16.66 30.48
N ILE A 132 3.26 -15.84 29.70
CA ILE A 132 4.12 -16.29 28.60
C ILE A 132 5.53 -16.53 29.15
N HIS A 133 5.89 -17.80 29.29
CA HIS A 133 7.23 -18.21 29.71
C HIS A 133 8.10 -18.49 28.48
N LEU A 134 9.02 -17.57 28.19
CA LEU A 134 10.02 -17.80 27.15
C LEU A 134 11.04 -18.84 27.65
N ARG A 135 11.50 -19.74 26.78
CA ARG A 135 12.55 -20.70 27.12
C ARG A 135 13.87 -19.99 27.39
N GLN A 136 14.74 -20.52 28.26
CA GLN A 136 15.97 -19.83 28.66
C GLN A 136 16.90 -19.57 27.47
N GLU A 137 16.95 -20.50 26.51
CA GLU A 137 17.72 -20.39 25.28
C GLU A 137 17.18 -19.36 24.28
N THR A 138 15.96 -18.83 24.49
CA THR A 138 15.36 -17.82 23.60
C THR A 138 16.03 -16.46 23.79
N THR A 139 17.05 -16.16 23.00
CA THR A 139 17.81 -14.89 23.09
C THR A 139 17.22 -13.78 22.22
N HIS A 140 16.41 -14.13 21.22
CA HIS A 140 15.83 -13.19 20.26
C HIS A 140 14.40 -13.56 19.88
N ILE A 141 13.57 -12.55 19.60
CA ILE A 141 12.27 -12.69 18.96
C ILE A 141 12.40 -12.15 17.54
N ASN A 142 12.09 -13.00 16.55
CA ASN A 142 12.08 -12.59 15.15
C ASN A 142 10.65 -12.26 14.71
N ILE A 143 10.45 -11.02 14.27
CA ILE A 143 9.20 -10.55 13.68
C ILE A 143 9.42 -10.45 12.17
N PRO A 144 8.77 -11.29 11.34
CA PRO A 144 8.95 -11.24 9.89
C PRO A 144 8.29 -10.00 9.27
N GLY A 145 8.91 -9.46 8.22
CA GLY A 145 8.35 -8.38 7.43
C GLY A 145 7.19 -8.83 6.54
N ARG A 146 6.18 -7.97 6.40
CA ARG A 146 4.99 -8.19 5.56
C ARG A 146 5.07 -7.50 4.20
N HIS A 147 5.98 -6.53 4.03
CA HIS A 147 6.26 -5.81 2.78
C HIS A 147 5.02 -5.24 2.07
N PHE A 148 4.06 -4.73 2.85
CA PHE A 148 2.77 -4.29 2.32
C PHE A 148 2.89 -2.99 1.51
N TRP A 149 3.87 -2.12 1.82
CA TRP A 149 4.13 -0.91 1.05
C TRP A 149 4.62 -1.23 -0.36
N GLU A 150 5.70 -1.99 -0.44
CA GLU A 150 6.36 -2.32 -1.70
C GLU A 150 5.44 -3.14 -2.61
N ARG A 151 4.70 -4.11 -2.05
CA ARG A 151 3.77 -4.94 -2.82
C ARG A 151 2.64 -4.11 -3.41
N SER A 152 2.07 -3.18 -2.62
CA SER A 152 0.97 -2.32 -3.06
C SER A 152 1.43 -1.33 -4.14
N LEU A 153 2.61 -0.74 -3.99
CA LEU A 153 3.23 0.12 -5.00
C LEU A 153 3.49 -0.63 -6.32
N ARG A 154 4.06 -1.83 -6.24
CA ARG A 154 4.34 -2.67 -7.42
C ARG A 154 3.05 -3.06 -8.15
N ARG A 155 2.01 -3.44 -7.41
CA ARG A 155 0.69 -3.79 -7.97
C ARG A 155 0.01 -2.57 -8.61
N GLY A 156 0.04 -1.43 -7.93
CA GLY A 156 -0.46 -0.15 -8.45
C GLY A 156 0.23 0.26 -9.74
N ARG A 157 1.57 0.27 -9.77
CA ARG A 157 2.36 0.59 -10.97
C ARG A 157 2.02 -0.33 -12.15
N SER A 158 1.86 -1.63 -11.89
CA SER A 158 1.51 -2.61 -12.91
C SER A 158 0.10 -2.37 -13.47
N LYS A 159 -0.87 -2.01 -12.62
CA LYS A 159 -2.23 -1.63 -13.03
C LYS A 159 -2.23 -0.34 -13.84
N ALA A 160 -1.57 0.70 -13.33
CA ALA A 160 -1.44 2.01 -13.95
C ALA A 160 -0.88 1.90 -15.38
N MET A 161 0.17 1.11 -15.57
CA MET A 161 0.80 0.89 -16.87
C MET A 161 -0.13 0.16 -17.86
N ARG A 162 -0.96 -0.78 -17.39
CA ARG A 162 -1.95 -1.45 -18.24
C ARG A 162 -3.06 -0.50 -18.68
N GLU A 163 -3.56 0.33 -17.77
CA GLU A 163 -4.58 1.34 -18.08
C GLU A 163 -4.05 2.39 -19.04
N LEU A 164 -2.81 2.85 -18.85
CA LEU A 164 -2.17 3.79 -19.76
C LEU A 164 -2.01 3.20 -21.17
N LYS A 165 -1.57 1.94 -21.27
CA LYS A 165 -1.50 1.22 -22.56
C LYS A 165 -2.88 1.10 -23.23
N ARG A 166 -3.94 0.85 -22.44
CA ARG A 166 -5.32 0.76 -22.96
C ARG A 166 -5.78 2.12 -23.50
N PHE A 167 -5.54 3.18 -22.74
CA PHE A 167 -5.85 4.54 -23.13
C PHE A 167 -5.19 4.92 -24.46
N PHE A 168 -3.87 4.71 -24.62
CA PHE A 168 -3.19 5.00 -25.89
C PHE A 168 -3.77 4.22 -27.07
N ARG A 169 -4.17 2.95 -26.89
CA ARG A 169 -4.85 2.19 -27.96
C ARG A 169 -6.20 2.77 -28.34
N GLU A 170 -6.98 3.23 -27.37
CA GLU A 170 -8.31 3.82 -27.60
C GLU A 170 -8.22 5.15 -28.35
N VAL A 171 -7.18 5.96 -28.10
CA VAL A 171 -7.03 7.27 -28.77
C VAL A 171 -6.29 7.19 -30.11
N THR A 172 -5.50 6.13 -30.34
CA THR A 172 -4.83 5.91 -31.63
C THR A 172 -5.73 5.28 -32.70
N ARG A 173 -6.75 4.51 -32.30
CA ARG A 173 -7.84 4.10 -33.21
C ARG A 173 -8.59 5.34 -33.72
#